data_AF-A0A956VYF0-F1
#
_entry.id   AF-A0A956VYF0-F1
#
_cell.length_a   1.000
_cell.length_b   1.000
_cell.length_c   1.000
_cell.angle_alpha   90.00
_cell.angle_beta   90.00
_cell.angle_gamma   90.00
#
_symmetry.space_group_name_H-M   'P 1'
#
loop_
_entity.id
_entity.type
_entity.pdbx_description
1 polymer ?
#
loop_
_entity_poly.entity_id
_entity_poly.type
_entity_poly.pdbx_seq_one_letter_code
_entity_poly.pdbx_strand_id
1 'polypeptide(L)' 'MPEDSRSMWERMRSGDPYTADTPEILAAQRRAQLLMHAFNSALPDDPDRLHTLRELLGAFGEGSEIRAPFYCDYGSHT' A
#
# COMPACT_ATOMS: atom_id res chain seq x y z
N MET A 1 28.13 -5.40 17.37
CA MET A 1 27.24 -4.47 16.62
C MET A 1 26.18 -4.00 17.60
N PRO A 2 25.89 -2.71 17.73
CA PRO A 2 24.78 -2.28 18.56
C PRO A 2 23.52 -3.00 18.09
N GLU A 3 22.67 -3.46 19.01
CA GLU A 3 21.34 -3.93 18.63
C GLU A 3 20.58 -2.74 18.03
N ASP A 4 20.21 -2.89 16.76
CA ASP A 4 19.37 -1.92 16.07
C ASP A 4 17.96 -2.02 16.64
N SER A 5 17.55 -0.99 17.39
CA SER A 5 16.25 -0.94 18.08
C SER A 5 15.09 -0.55 17.16
N ARG A 6 15.36 -0.24 15.89
CA ARG A 6 14.35 0.14 14.91
C ARG A 6 13.45 -1.04 14.55
N SER A 7 12.19 -0.76 14.25
CA SER A 7 11.30 -1.76 13.66
C SER A 7 11.77 -2.17 12.26
N MET A 8 11.29 -3.32 11.75
CA MET A 8 11.59 -3.71 10.38
C MET A 8 11.02 -2.73 9.35
N TRP A 9 9.92 -2.05 9.69
CA TRP A 9 9.36 -0.98 8.87
C TRP A 9 10.27 0.24 8.81
N GLU A 10 10.82 0.66 9.94
CA GLU A 10 11.77 1.78 10.00
C GLU A 10 13.05 1.47 9.21
N ARG A 11 13.56 0.24 9.31
CA ARG A 11 14.71 -0.24 8.52
C ARG A 11 14.39 -0.27 7.02
N MET A 12 13.21 -0.76 6.63
CA MET A 12 12.75 -0.71 5.24
C MET A 12 12.75 0.72 4.71
N ARG A 13 12.25 1.68 5.50
CA ARG A 13 12.18 3.10 5.11
C ARG A 13 13.54 3.80 5.07
N SER A 14 14.52 3.34 5.83
CA SER A 14 15.89 3.85 5.75
C SER A 14 16.74 3.19 4.65
N GLY A 15 16.18 2.22 3.92
CA GLY A 15 16.92 1.46 2.90
C GLY A 15 17.86 0.40 3.48
N ASP A 16 17.72 0.08 4.76
CA ASP A 16 18.50 -0.96 5.42
C ASP A 16 17.88 -2.35 5.18
N PRO A 17 18.66 -3.45 5.25
CA PRO A 17 18.11 -4.80 5.23
C PRO A 17 17.03 -4.96 6.33
N TYR A 18 15.91 -5.59 5.99
CA TYR A 18 14.79 -5.80 6.90
C TYR A 18 14.14 -7.18 6.67
N THR A 19 13.36 -7.66 7.65
CA THR A 19 12.57 -8.89 7.52
C THR A 19 11.13 -8.55 7.16
N ALA A 20 10.66 -8.98 5.99
CA ALA A 20 9.31 -8.68 5.49
C ALA A 20 8.20 -9.46 6.22
N ASP A 21 8.51 -10.59 6.87
CA ASP A 21 7.51 -11.46 7.51
C ASP A 21 7.11 -10.99 8.93
N THR A 22 7.32 -9.73 9.25
CA THR A 22 6.90 -9.18 10.56
C THR A 22 5.42 -8.83 10.56
N PRO A 23 4.73 -8.92 11.73
CA PRO A 23 3.31 -8.62 11.82
C PRO A 23 2.91 -7.24 11.27
N GLU A 24 3.75 -6.21 11.47
CA GLU A 24 3.53 -4.85 10.97
C GLU A 24 3.50 -4.80 9.43
N ILE A 25 4.51 -5.39 8.78
CA ILE A 25 4.64 -5.41 7.32
C ILE A 25 3.53 -6.26 6.70
N LEU A 26 3.26 -7.45 7.27
CA LEU A 26 2.20 -8.34 6.79
C LEU A 26 0.81 -7.69 6.91
N ALA A 27 0.56 -6.92 7.97
CA ALA A 27 -0.70 -6.17 8.12
C ALA A 27 -0.85 -5.10 7.03
N ALA A 28 0.23 -4.36 6.72
CA ALA A 28 0.24 -3.37 5.66
C ALA A 28 0.00 -4.02 4.27
N GLN A 29 0.68 -5.13 3.97
CA GLN A 29 0.47 -5.89 2.73
C GLN A 29 -0.96 -6.40 2.61
N ARG A 30 -1.51 -6.98 3.68
CA ARG A 30 -2.90 -7.48 3.68
C ARG A 30 -3.89 -6.35 3.40
N ARG A 31 -3.71 -5.19 4.03
CA ARG A 31 -4.56 -4.01 3.76
C ARG A 31 -4.47 -3.61 2.29
N ALA A 32 -3.26 -3.50 1.73
CA ALA A 32 -3.07 -3.14 0.34
C ALA A 32 -3.74 -4.15 -0.60
N GLN A 33 -3.58 -5.45 -0.35
CA GLN A 33 -4.20 -6.52 -1.13
C GLN A 33 -5.73 -6.44 -1.16
N LEU A 34 -6.36 -6.17 -0.01
CA LEU A 34 -7.81 -6.02 0.08
C LEU A 34 -8.31 -4.82 -0.75
N LEU A 35 -7.65 -3.67 -0.62
CA LEU A 35 -8.01 -2.46 -1.36
C LEU A 35 -7.75 -2.60 -2.87
N MET A 36 -6.63 -3.21 -3.26
CA MET A 36 -6.34 -3.52 -4.66
C MET A 36 -7.39 -4.46 -5.25
N HIS A 37 -7.81 -5.48 -4.51
CA HIS A 37 -8.85 -6.40 -4.95
C HIS A 37 -10.18 -5.67 -5.17
N ALA A 38 -10.59 -4.82 -4.23
CA ALA A 38 -11.80 -3.99 -4.36
C ALA A 38 -11.70 -3.06 -5.58
N PHE A 39 -10.60 -2.31 -5.73
CA PHE A 39 -10.40 -1.40 -6.85
C PHE A 39 -10.37 -2.11 -8.21
N ASN A 40 -9.71 -3.26 -8.30
CA ASN A 40 -9.55 -4.02 -9.54
C ASN A 40 -10.82 -4.76 -9.97
N SER A 41 -11.72 -5.04 -9.03
CA SER A 41 -12.98 -5.76 -9.28
C SER A 41 -14.19 -4.84 -9.42
N ALA A 42 -14.05 -3.56 -9.06
CA ALA A 42 -15.09 -2.56 -9.21
C ALA A 42 -15.41 -2.29 -10.69
N LEU A 43 -16.67 -1.93 -10.97
CA LEU A 43 -17.07 -1.52 -12.31
C LEU A 43 -16.41 -0.19 -12.70
N PRO A 44 -16.19 0.07 -14.00
CA PRO A 44 -15.56 1.32 -14.45
C PRO A 44 -16.29 2.59 -13.99
N ASP A 45 -17.60 2.54 -13.81
CA ASP A 45 -18.50 3.63 -13.40
C ASP A 45 -18.86 3.62 -11.90
N ASP A 46 -18.26 2.72 -11.12
CA ASP A 46 -18.46 2.66 -9.67
C ASP A 46 -17.88 3.92 -8.99
N PRO A 47 -18.70 4.74 -8.29
CA PRO A 47 -18.24 5.95 -7.63
C PRO A 47 -17.23 5.68 -6.49
N ASP A 48 -17.29 4.51 -5.87
CA ASP A 48 -16.43 4.13 -4.74
C ASP A 48 -15.05 3.64 -5.20
N ARG A 49 -14.88 3.40 -6.51
CA ARG A 49 -13.60 2.98 -7.10
C ARG A 49 -12.49 4.02 -6.84
N LEU A 50 -12.80 5.31 -6.98
CA LEU A 50 -11.84 6.38 -6.69
C LEU A 50 -11.56 6.54 -5.20
N HIS A 51 -12.57 6.29 -4.35
CA HIS A 51 -12.39 6.32 -2.90
C HIS A 51 -11.41 5.23 -2.45
N THR A 52 -11.64 3.99 -2.93
CA THR A 52 -10.77 2.84 -2.66
C THR A 52 -9.32 3.10 -3.08
N LEU A 53 -9.12 3.71 -4.25
CA LEU A 53 -7.78 4.04 -4.75
C LEU A 53 -7.09 5.10 -3.88
N ARG A 54 -7.82 6.14 -3.44
CA ARG A 54 -7.27 7.16 -2.53
C ARG A 54 -6.93 6.56 -1.17
N GLU A 55 -7.76 5.65 -0.66
CA GLU A 55 -7.46 4.95 0.57
C GLU A 55 -6.21 4.07 0.42
N LEU A 56 -6.07 3.35 -0.69
CA LEU A 56 -4.88 2.54 -0.97
C LEU A 56 -3.61 3.39 -1.00
N LEU A 57 -3.63 4.48 -1.76
CA LEU A 57 -2.45 5.31 -2.03
C LEU A 57 -2.14 6.32 -0.92
N GLY A 58 -3.09 6.60 -0.03
CA GLY A 58 -3.00 7.65 0.97
C GLY A 58 -3.25 9.05 0.40
N ALA A 59 -2.72 9.34 -0.79
CA ALA A 59 -3.01 10.54 -1.56
C ALA A 59 -3.02 10.22 -3.06
N PHE A 60 -3.81 10.98 -3.82
CA PHE A 60 -3.87 10.87 -5.28
C PHE A 60 -4.19 12.25 -5.86
N GLY A 61 -3.39 12.69 -6.83
CA GLY A 61 -3.47 14.04 -7.38
C GLY A 61 -4.81 14.33 -8.04
N GLU A 62 -5.28 15.57 -7.94
CA GLU A 62 -6.48 16.02 -8.65
C GLU A 62 -6.31 15.81 -10.18
N GLY A 63 -7.36 15.30 -10.83
CA GLY A 63 -7.33 14.98 -12.26
C GLY A 63 -6.48 13.77 -12.65
N SER A 64 -5.86 13.08 -11.69
CA SER A 64 -5.14 11.82 -11.97
C SER A 64 -6.12 10.67 -12.18
N GLU A 65 -5.73 9.70 -13.02
CA GLU A 65 -6.50 8.48 -13.26
C GLU A 65 -5.56 7.26 -13.23
N ILE A 66 -5.99 6.20 -12.54
CA ILE A 66 -5.38 4.87 -12.66
C ILE A 66 -6.45 3.93 -13.22
N ARG A 67 -6.10 3.21 -14.28
CA ARG A 67 -6.98 2.19 -14.86
C ARG A 67 -6.67 0.85 -14.21
N ALA A 68 -7.71 0.11 -13.86
CA ALA A 68 -7.56 -1.26 -13.37
C ALA A 68 -6.99 -2.17 -14.48
N PRO A 69 -6.20 -3.21 -14.14
CA PRO A 69 -5.78 -3.55 -12.78
C PRO A 69 -4.55 -2.73 -12.31
N PHE A 70 -4.49 -2.45 -11.01
CA PHE A 70 -3.37 -1.82 -10.32
C PHE A 70 -2.84 -2.74 -9.21
N TYR A 71 -1.51 -2.82 -9.09
CA TYR A 71 -0.82 -3.64 -8.09
C TYR A 71 0.34 -2.88 -7.44
N CYS A 72 0.48 -3.00 -6.12
CA CYS A 72 1.54 -2.42 -5.29
C CYS A 72 1.69 -3.21 -3.98
N ASP A 73 2.86 -3.16 -3.35
CA ASP A 73 3.10 -3.94 -2.12
C ASP A 73 2.37 -3.38 -0.89
N TYR A 74 2.33 -2.04 -0.75
CA TYR A 74 1.82 -1.37 0.47
C TYR A 74 0.82 -0.24 0.21
N GLY A 75 0.83 0.36 -0.98
CA GLY A 75 -0.07 1.44 -1.39
C GLY A 75 0.27 2.82 -0.82
N SER A 76 0.50 2.96 0.49
CA SER A 76 0.58 4.26 1.16
C SER A 76 1.97 4.90 1.22
N HIS A 77 2.93 4.43 0.42
CA HIS A 77 4.33 4.89 0.39
C HIS A 77 4.65 5.52 -0.97
N THR A 78 4.16 6.74 -1.19
CA THR A 78 4.49 7.57 -2.36
C THR A 78 5.27 8.80 -1.95
#